data_AF-A0A7K3DNJ0-F1
#
_entry.id   AF-A0A7K3DNJ0-F1
#
_cell.length_a   1.000
_cell.length_b   1.000
_cell.length_c   1.000
_cell.angle_alpha   90.00
_cell.angle_beta   90.00
_cell.angle_gamma   90.00
#
_symmetry.space_group_name_H-M   'P 1'
#
loop_
_entity.id
_entity.type
_entity.pdbx_description
1 polymer ?
#
loop_
_entity_poly.entity_id
_entity_poly.type
_entity_poly.pdbx_seq_one_letter_code
_entity_poly.pdbx_strand_id
1 'polypeptide(L)'
;MKLTKMSHSCVRLEKDGQVLVIDPGGFSEQDAAVGADAILVTHEHPDHFDEARLRAGMEARPGAQIWTLRSVAEQLASAFPGRVHTVGDGDTFTAAGFAVQVHGELHAVIHPDIPRVTNVGYLVDDGALFHPGDALTVPGRPVETLMLPVMAPWNKISEVIDYVREVEPQRAYDIHDALLTDLARPIYDRQIGALAGAEHLRLAPGGAVRL
;
A
#
# COMPACT_ATOMS: atom_id res chain seq x y z
N MET A 1 12.21 -9.67 -6.70
CA MET A 1 12.20 -8.63 -5.63
C MET A 1 11.93 -9.32 -4.29
N LYS A 2 12.32 -8.76 -3.14
CA LYS A 2 11.90 -9.27 -1.82
C LYS A 2 10.83 -8.36 -1.23
N LEU A 3 9.67 -8.93 -0.90
CA LEU A 3 8.59 -8.26 -0.17
C LEU A 3 8.70 -8.61 1.32
N THR A 4 8.70 -7.59 2.18
CA THR A 4 8.54 -7.74 3.64
C THR A 4 7.27 -7.02 4.06
N LYS A 5 6.37 -7.72 4.75
CA LYS A 5 5.17 -7.14 5.31
C LYS A 5 5.53 -6.46 6.64
N MET A 6 5.23 -5.19 6.74
CA MET A 6 5.29 -4.43 7.99
C MET A 6 3.89 -4.46 8.62
N SER A 7 3.70 -3.82 9.78
CA SER A 7 2.38 -3.79 10.40
C SER A 7 1.35 -3.07 9.51
N HIS A 8 0.11 -3.57 9.52
CA HIS A 8 -1.05 -2.98 8.83
C HIS A 8 -0.91 -2.85 7.30
N SER A 9 -0.82 -1.64 6.74
CA SER A 9 -0.71 -1.40 5.30
C SER A 9 0.71 -1.21 4.82
N CYS A 10 1.68 -1.14 5.72
CA CYS A 10 3.06 -0.91 5.32
C CYS A 10 3.70 -2.14 4.68
N VAL A 11 4.40 -1.94 3.57
CA VAL A 11 5.25 -2.95 2.94
C VAL A 11 6.60 -2.37 2.56
N ARG A 12 7.63 -3.21 2.67
CA ARG A 12 9.00 -2.90 2.25
C ARG A 12 9.43 -3.82 1.13
N LEU A 13 9.87 -3.23 0.03
CA LEU A 13 10.36 -3.91 -1.16
C LEU A 13 11.86 -3.68 -1.30
N GLU A 14 12.60 -4.76 -1.54
CA GLU A 14 14.04 -4.73 -1.76
C GLU A 14 14.39 -5.34 -3.12
N LYS A 15 15.17 -4.61 -3.92
CA LYS A 15 15.65 -5.04 -5.25
C LYS A 15 17.00 -4.40 -5.52
N ASP A 16 18.00 -5.20 -5.89
CA ASP A 16 19.35 -4.73 -6.25
C ASP A 16 20.00 -3.78 -5.21
N GLY A 17 19.74 -4.03 -3.92
CA GLY A 17 20.24 -3.22 -2.81
C GLY A 17 19.48 -1.90 -2.58
N GLN A 18 18.47 -1.61 -3.38
CA GLN A 18 17.57 -0.47 -3.23
C GLN A 18 16.31 -0.85 -2.43
N VAL A 19 15.77 0.13 -1.71
CA VAL A 19 14.62 -0.06 -0.82
C VAL A 19 13.49 0.91 -1.15
N LEU A 20 12.31 0.35 -1.42
CA LEU A 20 11.05 1.08 -1.57
C LEU A 20 10.12 0.73 -0.40
N VAL A 21 9.56 1.72 0.28
CA VAL A 21 8.56 1.51 1.36
C VAL A 21 7.24 2.15 0.94
N ILE A 22 6.14 1.44 1.11
CA ILE A 22 4.79 1.93 0.82
C ILE A 22 4.01 2.01 2.14
N ASP A 23 3.31 3.13 2.35
CA ASP A 23 2.42 3.40 3.48
C ASP A 23 3.02 3.20 4.89
N PRO A 24 4.17 3.81 5.23
CA PRO A 24 4.71 3.77 6.59
C PRO A 24 3.92 4.68 7.56
N GLY A 25 2.60 4.49 7.63
CA GLY A 25 1.68 5.23 8.49
C GLY A 25 1.73 4.77 9.95
N GLY A 26 0.89 5.39 10.78
CA GLY A 26 0.89 5.31 12.23
C GLY A 26 0.69 3.90 12.82
N PHE A 27 0.12 2.97 12.06
CA PHE A 27 -0.06 1.58 12.50
C PHE A 27 1.13 0.66 12.15
N SER A 28 2.13 1.20 11.47
CA SER A 28 3.38 0.50 11.15
C SER A 28 4.35 0.47 12.35
N GLU A 29 5.53 -0.10 12.15
CA GLU A 29 6.68 0.03 13.04
C GLU A 29 7.19 1.49 13.08
N GLN A 30 7.76 1.91 14.21
CA GLN A 30 8.22 3.31 14.40
C GLN A 30 9.30 3.72 13.40
N ASP A 31 10.14 2.78 12.98
CA ASP A 31 11.24 2.97 12.05
C ASP A 31 10.93 2.49 10.62
N ALA A 32 9.65 2.26 10.28
CA ALA A 32 9.24 1.65 9.01
C ALA A 32 9.79 2.36 7.76
N ALA A 33 9.93 3.70 7.80
CA ALA A 33 10.49 4.49 6.71
C ALA A 33 12.02 4.60 6.72
N VAL A 34 12.68 4.21 7.81
CA VAL A 34 14.13 4.35 7.97
C VAL A 34 14.86 3.37 7.04
N GLY A 35 15.89 3.90 6.38
CA GLY A 35 16.69 3.15 5.41
C GLY A 35 16.03 2.97 4.05
N ALA A 36 14.84 3.54 3.80
CA ALA A 36 14.24 3.59 2.47
C ALA A 36 15.02 4.52 1.52
N ASP A 37 15.16 4.13 0.26
CA ASP A 37 15.62 4.99 -0.85
C ASP A 37 14.45 5.77 -1.46
N ALA A 38 13.26 5.17 -1.43
CA ALA A 38 12.03 5.78 -1.86
C ALA A 38 10.87 5.41 -0.93
N ILE A 39 9.96 6.35 -0.72
CA ILE A 39 8.75 6.18 0.08
C ILE A 39 7.54 6.53 -0.78
N LEU A 40 6.54 5.66 -0.80
CA LEU A 40 5.25 5.93 -1.45
C LEU A 40 4.17 6.02 -0.36
N VAL A 41 3.23 6.94 -0.52
CA VAL A 41 2.06 7.04 0.37
C VAL A 41 0.80 7.12 -0.47
N THR A 42 -0.16 6.25 -0.18
CA THR A 42 -1.41 6.10 -0.94
C THR A 42 -2.43 7.17 -0.62
N HIS A 43 -2.49 7.68 0.62
CA HIS A 43 -3.39 8.76 1.03
C HIS A 43 -3.08 9.31 2.43
N GLU A 44 -3.82 10.34 2.86
CA GLU A 44 -3.56 11.13 4.07
C GLU A 44 -4.04 10.52 5.39
N HIS A 45 -4.71 9.35 5.40
CA HIS A 45 -5.20 8.80 6.67
C HIS A 45 -4.04 8.38 7.60
N PRO A 46 -4.22 8.53 8.93
CA PRO A 46 -3.12 8.35 9.88
C PRO A 46 -2.50 6.95 9.91
N ASP A 47 -3.21 5.92 9.50
CA ASP A 47 -2.74 4.53 9.44
C ASP A 47 -1.90 4.24 8.18
N HIS A 48 -1.97 5.07 7.15
CA HIS A 48 -1.16 5.02 5.93
C HIS A 48 -0.08 6.13 5.87
N PHE A 49 -0.33 7.25 6.54
CA PHE A 49 0.57 8.41 6.60
C PHE A 49 0.86 8.82 8.05
N ASP A 50 2.15 8.92 8.37
CA ASP A 50 2.64 9.50 9.62
C ASP A 50 3.80 10.46 9.30
N GLU A 51 3.56 11.76 9.48
CA GLU A 51 4.53 12.80 9.13
C GLU A 51 5.88 12.59 9.84
N ALA A 52 5.87 12.20 11.12
CA ALA A 52 7.09 12.04 11.90
C ALA A 52 7.93 10.87 11.38
N ARG A 53 7.29 9.76 11.00
CA ARG A 53 7.98 8.59 10.42
C ARG A 53 8.58 8.90 9.06
N LEU A 54 7.82 9.57 8.18
CA LEU A 54 8.33 9.99 6.88
C LEU A 54 9.53 10.93 7.02
N ARG A 55 9.44 11.92 7.93
CA ARG A 55 10.56 12.83 8.23
C ARG A 55 11.79 12.05 8.71
N ALA A 56 11.63 11.12 9.65
CA ALA A 56 12.73 10.30 10.13
C ALA A 56 13.42 9.50 9.00
N GLY A 57 12.64 8.94 8.07
CA GLY A 57 13.19 8.27 6.87
C GLY A 57 13.98 9.23 5.96
N MET A 58 13.40 10.40 5.68
CA MET A 58 14.00 11.43 4.81
C MET A 58 15.26 12.09 5.39
N GLU A 59 15.35 12.17 6.72
CA GLU A 59 16.50 12.69 7.45
C GLU A 59 17.62 11.64 7.57
N ALA A 60 17.26 10.37 7.79
CA ALA A 60 18.22 9.27 7.87
C ALA A 60 18.94 9.01 6.54
N ARG A 61 18.32 9.34 5.39
CA ARG A 61 18.93 9.21 4.06
C ARG A 61 18.74 10.48 3.24
N PRO A 62 19.78 11.32 3.05
CA PRO A 62 19.68 12.56 2.27
C PRO A 62 19.21 12.37 0.82
N GLY A 63 19.46 11.20 0.22
CA GLY A 63 19.00 10.83 -1.11
C GLY A 63 17.60 10.25 -1.20
N ALA A 64 16.92 10.02 -0.06
CA ALA A 64 15.56 9.48 -0.06
C ALA A 64 14.58 10.46 -0.70
N GLN A 65 13.56 9.91 -1.36
CA GLN A 65 12.54 10.65 -2.08
C GLN A 65 11.14 10.10 -1.76
N ILE A 66 10.13 10.96 -1.83
CA ILE A 66 8.72 10.61 -1.59
C ILE A 66 7.91 10.82 -2.87
N TRP A 67 7.05 9.87 -3.21
CA TRP A 67 6.00 10.05 -4.22
C TRP A 67 4.64 9.81 -3.57
N THR A 68 3.72 10.75 -3.73
CA THR A 68 2.40 10.67 -3.11
C THR A 68 1.41 11.61 -3.78
N LEU A 69 0.13 11.53 -3.43
CA LEU A 69 -0.87 12.44 -3.94
C LEU A 69 -0.83 13.81 -3.25
N ARG A 70 -1.52 14.79 -3.83
CA ARG A 70 -1.40 16.21 -3.50
C ARG A 70 -1.54 16.52 -2.01
N SER A 71 -2.58 15.98 -1.35
CA SER A 71 -2.88 16.26 0.06
C SER A 71 -1.76 15.88 1.03
N VAL A 72 -0.99 14.83 0.73
CA VAL A 72 0.18 14.42 1.52
C VAL A 72 1.41 15.22 1.09
N ALA A 73 1.61 15.43 -0.21
CA ALA A 73 2.77 16.15 -0.74
C ALA A 73 2.84 17.59 -0.19
N GLU A 74 1.70 18.28 -0.11
CA GLU A 74 1.60 19.66 0.41
C GLU A 74 2.05 19.79 1.88
N GLN A 75 1.94 18.72 2.67
CA GLN A 75 2.37 18.71 4.07
C GLN A 75 3.90 18.59 4.22
N LEU A 76 4.59 18.00 3.23
CA LEU A 76 6.01 17.63 3.34
C LEU A 76 6.95 18.43 2.44
N ALA A 77 6.45 18.94 1.30
CA ALA A 77 7.29 19.53 0.26
C ALA A 77 8.12 20.74 0.74
N SER A 78 7.59 21.53 1.68
CA SER A 78 8.30 22.68 2.25
C SER A 78 9.53 22.28 3.08
N ALA A 79 9.48 21.12 3.75
CA ALA A 79 10.58 20.60 4.55
C ALA A 79 11.63 19.86 3.70
N PHE A 80 11.22 19.29 2.57
CA PHE A 80 12.08 18.47 1.71
C PHE A 80 12.00 18.91 0.23
N PRO A 81 12.41 20.15 -0.08
CA PRO A 81 12.27 20.71 -1.43
C PRO A 81 13.01 19.86 -2.46
N GLY A 82 12.33 19.55 -3.57
CA GLY A 82 12.87 18.73 -4.67
C GLY A 82 12.94 17.23 -4.39
N ARG A 83 12.49 16.76 -3.22
CA ARG A 83 12.49 15.34 -2.83
C ARG A 83 11.09 14.79 -2.54
N VAL A 84 10.04 15.59 -2.73
CA VAL A 84 8.63 15.18 -2.62
C VAL A 84 7.96 15.44 -3.95
N HIS A 85 7.37 14.40 -4.53
CA HIS A 85 6.80 14.41 -5.87
C HIS A 85 5.31 14.11 -5.80
N THR A 86 4.49 15.03 -6.30
CA THR A 86 3.05 14.81 -6.41
C THR A 86 2.76 13.92 -7.61
N VAL A 87 1.98 12.86 -7.42
CA VAL A 87 1.53 11.94 -8.46
C VAL A 87 0.00 11.75 -8.42
N GLY A 88 -0.58 11.31 -9.52
CA GLY A 88 -2.01 10.99 -9.67
C GLY A 88 -2.25 9.83 -10.64
N ASP A 89 -3.52 9.44 -10.83
CA ASP A 89 -3.91 8.34 -11.72
C ASP A 89 -3.27 8.46 -13.11
N GLY A 90 -2.73 7.36 -13.62
CA GLY A 90 -2.08 7.27 -14.93
C GLY A 90 -0.62 7.72 -14.96
N ASP A 91 -0.11 8.35 -13.90
CA ASP A 91 1.30 8.71 -13.81
C ASP A 91 2.20 7.47 -13.76
N THR A 92 3.38 7.59 -14.37
CA THR A 92 4.43 6.57 -14.32
C THR A 92 5.76 7.18 -13.93
N PHE A 93 6.51 6.52 -13.07
CA PHE A 93 7.81 7.01 -12.62
C PHE A 93 8.74 5.86 -12.21
N THR A 94 10.00 6.19 -11.92
CA THR A 94 10.95 5.27 -11.30
C THR A 94 11.31 5.78 -9.92
N ALA A 95 11.24 4.89 -8.93
CA ALA A 95 11.59 5.19 -7.54
C ALA A 95 12.49 4.08 -7.02
N ALA A 96 13.72 4.42 -6.60
CA ALA A 96 14.70 3.45 -6.11
C ALA A 96 14.93 2.23 -7.06
N GLY A 97 14.87 2.45 -8.38
CA GLY A 97 15.02 1.38 -9.40
C GLY A 97 13.76 0.53 -9.64
N PHE A 98 12.64 0.83 -8.98
CA PHE A 98 11.33 0.23 -9.25
C PHE A 98 10.57 1.05 -10.28
N ALA A 99 9.99 0.40 -11.29
CA ALA A 99 9.04 1.05 -12.20
C ALA A 99 7.67 1.07 -11.51
N VAL A 100 7.05 2.25 -11.41
CA VAL A 100 5.78 2.43 -10.71
C VAL A 100 4.76 3.07 -11.64
N GLN A 101 3.54 2.53 -11.67
CA GLN A 101 2.36 3.14 -12.29
C GLN A 101 1.34 3.45 -11.19
N VAL A 102 0.68 4.58 -11.30
CA VAL A 102 -0.31 5.05 -10.32
C VAL A 102 -1.71 4.79 -10.83
N HIS A 103 -2.58 4.26 -9.97
CA HIS A 103 -3.94 3.88 -10.34
C HIS A 103 -4.97 4.32 -9.30
N GLY A 104 -6.08 4.86 -9.77
CA GLY A 104 -7.21 5.31 -8.95
C GLY A 104 -7.04 6.71 -8.41
N GLU A 105 -8.16 7.31 -8.01
CA GLU A 105 -8.22 8.70 -7.54
C GLU A 105 -8.87 8.84 -6.15
N LEU A 106 -9.68 7.86 -5.75
CA LEU A 106 -10.56 7.98 -4.59
C LEU A 106 -10.53 6.71 -3.73
N HIS A 107 -10.51 6.93 -2.42
CA HIS A 107 -10.69 5.91 -1.39
C HIS A 107 -12.05 5.21 -1.56
N ALA A 108 -12.18 3.97 -1.09
CA ALA A 108 -13.47 3.29 -0.96
C ALA A 108 -14.50 4.15 -0.18
N VAL A 109 -15.80 3.93 -0.39
CA VAL A 109 -16.81 4.73 0.30
C VAL A 109 -16.85 4.34 1.78
N ILE A 110 -16.47 5.27 2.67
CA ILE A 110 -16.59 5.07 4.12
C ILE A 110 -18.06 5.19 4.56
N HIS A 111 -18.71 6.29 4.18
CA HIS A 111 -20.12 6.54 4.43
C HIS A 111 -20.65 7.57 3.42
N PRO A 112 -21.91 7.49 2.94
CA PRO A 112 -22.47 8.45 1.99
C PRO A 112 -22.42 9.92 2.43
N ASP A 113 -22.44 10.18 3.74
CA ASP A 113 -22.39 11.54 4.31
C ASP A 113 -20.96 12.09 4.51
N ILE A 114 -19.93 11.30 4.22
CA ILE A 114 -18.53 11.71 4.33
C ILE A 114 -17.99 11.97 2.91
N PRO A 115 -17.47 13.17 2.60
CA PRO A 115 -16.79 13.41 1.33
C PRO A 115 -15.70 12.37 1.09
N ARG A 116 -15.66 11.77 -0.11
CA ARG A 116 -14.65 10.76 -0.43
C ARG A 116 -13.25 11.37 -0.41
N VAL A 117 -12.37 10.73 0.35
CA VAL A 117 -10.95 11.09 0.44
C VAL A 117 -10.23 10.63 -0.82
N THR A 118 -9.23 11.39 -1.25
CA THR A 118 -8.36 11.00 -2.37
C THR A 118 -7.48 9.83 -1.98
N ASN A 119 -7.32 8.86 -2.87
CA ASN A 119 -6.43 7.71 -2.70
C ASN A 119 -5.88 7.29 -4.05
N VAL A 120 -4.59 7.00 -4.10
CA VAL A 120 -3.94 6.37 -5.24
C VAL A 120 -3.38 5.01 -4.84
N GLY A 121 -3.36 4.08 -5.78
CA GLY A 121 -2.67 2.79 -5.69
C GLY A 121 -1.39 2.76 -6.53
N TYR A 122 -0.46 1.88 -6.18
CA TYR A 122 0.84 1.74 -6.84
C TYR A 122 1.00 0.33 -7.43
N LEU A 123 1.15 0.26 -8.75
CA LEU A 123 1.51 -0.95 -9.49
C LEU A 123 3.01 -0.94 -9.74
N VAL A 124 3.72 -1.89 -9.14
CA VAL A 124 5.18 -1.97 -9.11
C VAL A 124 5.68 -3.05 -10.08
N ASP A 125 6.72 -2.71 -10.83
CA ASP A 125 7.46 -3.58 -11.76
C ASP A 125 6.51 -4.40 -12.67
N ASP A 126 5.65 -3.68 -13.41
CA ASP A 126 4.70 -4.24 -14.40
C ASP A 126 3.78 -5.33 -13.83
N GLY A 127 3.30 -5.13 -12.61
CA GLY A 127 2.31 -6.00 -11.98
C GLY A 127 2.88 -7.03 -11.01
N ALA A 128 4.19 -7.05 -10.79
CA ALA A 128 4.79 -7.89 -9.75
C ALA A 128 4.13 -7.67 -8.38
N LEU A 129 3.74 -6.43 -8.07
CA LEU A 129 2.93 -6.09 -6.90
C LEU A 129 1.98 -4.91 -7.18
N PHE A 130 0.73 -5.01 -6.72
CA PHE A 130 -0.20 -3.88 -6.69
C PHE A 130 -0.60 -3.57 -5.24
N HIS A 131 -0.40 -2.32 -4.82
CA HIS A 131 -0.84 -1.81 -3.53
C HIS A 131 -1.93 -0.77 -3.71
N PRO A 132 -3.21 -1.09 -3.48
CA PRO A 132 -4.33 -0.18 -3.78
C PRO A 132 -4.56 0.91 -2.73
N GLY A 133 -3.92 0.81 -1.56
CA GLY A 133 -4.28 1.63 -0.40
C GLY A 133 -5.66 1.22 0.11
N ASP A 134 -6.45 2.20 0.53
CA ASP A 134 -7.82 1.97 1.03
C ASP A 134 -8.86 2.14 -0.07
N ALA A 135 -8.61 1.48 -1.20
CA ALA A 135 -9.52 1.46 -2.34
C ALA A 135 -9.65 0.06 -2.89
N LEU A 136 -10.76 -0.19 -3.57
CA LEU A 136 -10.98 -1.38 -4.39
C LEU A 136 -10.73 -1.03 -5.87
N THR A 137 -9.62 -0.32 -6.14
CA THR A 137 -9.23 0.12 -7.49
C THR A 137 -8.77 -1.07 -8.31
N VAL A 138 -9.29 -1.22 -9.53
CA VAL A 138 -8.81 -2.22 -10.49
C VAL A 138 -7.83 -1.53 -11.46
N PRO A 139 -6.55 -1.95 -11.53
CA PRO A 139 -5.54 -1.22 -12.30
C PRO A 139 -5.67 -1.39 -13.82
N GLY A 140 -6.56 -2.28 -14.31
CA GLY A 140 -6.70 -2.58 -15.75
C GLY A 140 -5.45 -3.22 -16.35
N ARG A 141 -4.57 -3.77 -15.52
CA ARG A 141 -3.30 -4.41 -15.85
C ARG A 141 -3.19 -5.75 -15.14
N PRO A 142 -2.46 -6.72 -15.70
CA PRO A 142 -2.18 -7.98 -14.98
C PRO A 142 -1.54 -7.70 -13.62
N VAL A 143 -2.01 -8.40 -12.59
CA VAL A 143 -1.46 -8.33 -11.23
C VAL A 143 -0.99 -9.72 -10.84
N GLU A 144 0.28 -9.86 -10.47
CA GLU A 144 0.78 -11.09 -9.87
C GLU A 144 0.42 -11.12 -8.38
N THR A 145 0.84 -10.09 -7.64
CA THR A 145 0.65 -10.01 -6.18
C THR A 145 -0.21 -8.81 -5.83
N LEU A 146 -1.41 -9.06 -5.30
CA LEU A 146 -2.28 -8.02 -4.75
C LEU A 146 -2.00 -7.85 -3.25
N MET A 147 -1.71 -6.63 -2.81
CA MET A 147 -1.80 -6.28 -1.39
C MET A 147 -3.27 -5.99 -1.06
N LEU A 148 -3.93 -6.93 -0.40
CA LEU A 148 -5.39 -6.95 -0.26
C LEU A 148 -5.84 -6.25 1.03
N PRO A 149 -6.54 -5.09 0.99
CA PRO A 149 -7.13 -4.47 2.17
C PRO A 149 -8.26 -5.36 2.72
N VAL A 150 -7.89 -6.25 3.64
CA VAL A 150 -8.72 -7.42 3.98
C VAL A 150 -9.88 -7.08 4.90
N MET A 151 -9.72 -6.08 5.77
CA MET A 151 -10.75 -5.70 6.74
C MET A 151 -10.64 -4.25 7.17
N ALA A 152 -11.69 -3.47 6.94
CA ALA A 152 -11.79 -2.10 7.41
C ALA A 152 -13.22 -1.79 7.87
N PRO A 153 -13.44 -0.74 8.66
CA PRO A 153 -14.79 -0.28 9.00
C PRO A 153 -15.65 0.05 7.76
N TRP A 154 -15.00 0.36 6.64
CA TRP A 154 -15.62 0.78 5.39
C TRP A 154 -15.91 -0.36 4.40
N ASN A 155 -15.51 -1.61 4.68
CA ASN A 155 -15.76 -2.74 3.78
C ASN A 155 -16.54 -3.90 4.40
N LYS A 156 -17.11 -4.71 3.53
CA LYS A 156 -17.61 -6.06 3.82
C LYS A 156 -16.71 -7.08 3.15
N ILE A 157 -16.55 -8.25 3.76
CA ILE A 157 -15.79 -9.35 3.16
C ILE A 157 -16.28 -9.75 1.76
N SER A 158 -17.58 -9.59 1.46
CA SER A 158 -18.11 -9.85 0.12
C SER A 158 -17.51 -8.93 -0.93
N GLU A 159 -17.30 -7.65 -0.61
CA GLU A 159 -16.69 -6.67 -1.51
C GLU A 159 -15.22 -6.98 -1.73
N VAL A 160 -14.52 -7.45 -0.69
CA VAL A 160 -13.13 -7.92 -0.79
C VAL A 160 -13.02 -9.15 -1.71
N ILE A 161 -13.95 -10.10 -1.59
CA ILE A 161 -14.00 -11.29 -2.46
C ILE A 161 -14.25 -10.90 -3.91
N ASP A 162 -15.24 -10.03 -4.15
CA ASP A 162 -15.57 -9.57 -5.51
C ASP A 162 -14.42 -8.74 -6.10
N TYR A 163 -13.73 -7.95 -5.28
CA TYR A 163 -12.54 -7.22 -5.70
C TYR A 163 -11.41 -8.13 -6.17
N VAL A 164 -11.10 -9.21 -5.44
CA VAL A 164 -10.08 -10.18 -5.87
C VAL A 164 -10.48 -10.84 -7.19
N ARG A 165 -11.77 -11.17 -7.37
CA ARG A 165 -12.28 -11.72 -8.63
C ARG A 165 -12.20 -10.75 -9.80
N GLU A 166 -12.34 -9.45 -9.53
CA GLU A 166 -12.28 -8.43 -10.58
C GLU A 166 -10.83 -8.10 -10.97
N VAL A 167 -9.89 -8.14 -10.01
CA VAL A 167 -8.45 -7.95 -10.28
C VAL A 167 -7.81 -9.20 -10.90
N GLU A 168 -8.33 -10.38 -10.59
CA GLU A 168 -7.78 -11.69 -11.02
C GLU A 168 -6.27 -11.85 -10.74
N PRO A 169 -5.77 -11.58 -9.51
CA PRO A 169 -4.35 -11.70 -9.24
C PRO A 169 -3.93 -13.17 -9.18
N GLN A 170 -2.63 -13.46 -9.38
CA GLN A 170 -2.13 -14.83 -9.13
C GLN A 170 -2.22 -15.17 -7.63
N ARG A 171 -1.83 -14.21 -6.77
CA ARG A 171 -1.89 -14.33 -5.32
C ARG A 171 -2.24 -13.00 -4.65
N ALA A 172 -2.76 -13.08 -3.44
CA ALA A 172 -3.06 -11.93 -2.58
C ALA A 172 -2.42 -12.09 -1.20
N TYR A 173 -1.78 -11.04 -0.71
CA TYR A 173 -1.32 -10.92 0.68
C TYR A 173 -2.11 -9.86 1.42
N ASP A 174 -2.58 -10.18 2.62
CA ASP A 174 -3.34 -9.24 3.44
C ASP A 174 -2.54 -7.96 3.78
N ILE A 175 -3.21 -6.82 3.64
CA ILE A 175 -2.94 -5.54 4.31
C ILE A 175 -4.20 -5.10 5.06
N HIS A 176 -4.11 -3.97 5.76
CA HIS A 176 -5.22 -3.40 6.53
C HIS A 176 -5.79 -4.42 7.55
N ASP A 177 -4.90 -5.14 8.23
CA ASP A 177 -5.25 -6.34 8.98
C ASP A 177 -5.05 -6.20 10.51
N ALA A 178 -4.56 -5.03 10.95
CA ALA A 178 -4.26 -4.73 12.35
C ALA A 178 -5.50 -4.67 13.27
N LEU A 179 -6.67 -4.40 12.71
CA LEU A 179 -7.93 -4.42 13.47
C LEU A 179 -8.48 -5.85 13.63
N LEU A 180 -7.95 -6.82 12.87
CA LEU A 180 -8.47 -8.18 12.82
C LEU A 180 -7.78 -9.04 13.88
N THR A 181 -8.56 -9.50 14.86
CA THR A 181 -8.06 -10.40 15.90
C THR A 181 -7.87 -11.82 15.36
N ASP A 182 -6.98 -12.60 15.99
CA ASP A 182 -6.77 -14.01 15.63
C ASP A 182 -8.03 -14.86 15.80
N LEU A 183 -8.99 -14.43 16.62
CA LEU A 183 -10.28 -15.12 16.78
C LEU A 183 -11.15 -15.02 15.52
N ALA A 184 -11.23 -13.83 14.92
CA ALA A 184 -12.10 -13.57 13.76
C ALA A 184 -11.41 -13.92 12.43
N ARG A 185 -10.08 -13.90 12.40
CA ARG A 185 -9.28 -14.10 11.19
C ARG A 185 -9.60 -15.39 10.41
N PRO A 186 -9.78 -16.58 11.03
CA PRO A 186 -10.12 -17.80 10.29
C PRO A 186 -11.41 -17.70 9.46
N ILE A 187 -12.31 -16.77 9.80
CA ILE A 187 -13.51 -16.51 8.99
C ILE A 187 -13.12 -15.85 7.66
N TYR A 188 -12.20 -14.87 7.69
CA TYR A 188 -11.73 -14.18 6.50
C TYR A 188 -10.94 -15.11 5.59
N ASP A 189 -9.94 -15.79 6.14
CA ASP A 189 -9.09 -16.74 5.41
C ASP A 189 -9.93 -17.81 4.70
N ARG A 190 -10.92 -18.40 5.40
CA ARG A 190 -11.78 -19.42 4.82
C ARG A 190 -12.65 -18.88 3.69
N GLN A 191 -13.30 -17.73 3.89
CA GLN A 191 -14.24 -17.21 2.91
C GLN A 191 -13.53 -16.68 1.66
N ILE A 192 -12.44 -15.94 1.83
CA ILE A 192 -11.64 -15.42 0.72
C ILE A 192 -10.99 -16.60 -0.02
N GLY A 193 -10.30 -17.49 0.68
CA GLY A 193 -9.66 -18.66 0.07
C GLY A 193 -10.62 -19.59 -0.67
N ALA A 194 -11.89 -19.69 -0.25
CA ALA A 194 -12.88 -20.52 -0.92
C ALA A 194 -13.56 -19.84 -2.12
N LEU A 195 -13.69 -18.50 -2.11
CA LEU A 195 -14.58 -17.79 -3.04
C LEU A 195 -13.84 -16.87 -4.00
N ALA A 196 -12.67 -16.35 -3.64
CA ALA A 196 -12.00 -15.28 -4.38
C ALA A 196 -11.38 -15.70 -5.71
N GLY A 197 -11.08 -17.00 -5.88
CA GLY A 197 -10.53 -17.53 -7.14
C GLY A 197 -9.04 -17.28 -7.37
N ALA A 198 -8.33 -16.75 -6.36
CA ALA A 198 -6.88 -16.55 -6.35
C ALA A 198 -6.25 -17.15 -5.08
N GLU A 199 -4.93 -17.38 -5.08
CA GLU A 199 -4.22 -17.83 -3.88
C GLU A 199 -4.28 -16.72 -2.80
N HIS A 200 -4.85 -17.02 -1.64
CA HIS A 200 -4.94 -16.07 -0.52
C HIS A 200 -3.95 -16.46 0.57
N LEU A 201 -3.04 -15.53 0.89
CA LEU A 201 -1.89 -15.77 1.75
C LEU A 201 -1.77 -14.68 2.82
N ARG A 202 -1.04 -15.02 3.90
CA ARG A 202 -0.74 -14.11 5.00
C ARG A 202 0.76 -13.98 5.22
N LEU A 203 1.19 -12.76 5.52
CA LEU A 203 2.47 -12.49 6.16
C LEU A 203 2.20 -11.80 7.49
N ALA A 204 2.73 -12.35 8.58
CA ALA A 204 2.80 -11.60 9.83
C ALA A 204 3.77 -10.42 9.66
N PRO A 205 3.65 -9.35 10.47
CA PRO A 205 4.66 -8.28 10.49
C PRO A 205 6.08 -8.85 10.65
N GLY A 206 7.01 -8.38 9.81
CA GLY A 206 8.38 -8.90 9.68
C GLY A 206 8.52 -10.14 8.78
N GLY A 207 7.41 -10.78 8.39
CA GLY A 207 7.38 -11.88 7.43
C GLY A 207 7.76 -11.40 6.03
N ALA A 208 8.53 -12.22 5.30
CA ALA A 208 9.04 -11.87 3.99
C ALA A 208 8.98 -13.01 2.98
N VAL A 209 8.82 -12.66 1.71
CA VAL A 209 8.79 -13.57 0.56
C VAL A 209 9.57 -13.00 -0.61
N ARG A 210 9.94 -13.88 -1.54
CA ARG A 210 10.51 -13.47 -2.83
C ARG A 210 9.39 -13.45 -3.86
N LEU A 211 9.24 -12.31 -4.52
CA LEU A 211 8.43 -12.11 -5.72
C LEU A 211 9.35 -12.29 -6.93
#